data_AF-A0A2G8DWX5-F1
#
_entry.id   AF-A0A2G8DWX5-F1
#
_cell.length_a   1.000
_cell.length_b   1.000
_cell.length_c   1.000
_cell.angle_alpha   90.00
_cell.angle_beta   90.00
_cell.angle_gamma   90.00
#
_symmetry.space_group_name_H-M   'P 1'
#
loop_
_entity.id
_entity.type
_entity.pdbx_description
1 polymer ?
#
loop_
_entity_poly.entity_id
_entity_poly.type
_entity_poly.pdbx_seq_one_letter_code
_entity_poly.pdbx_strand_id
1 'polypeptide(L)'
;MSKDVERITQINDQGEIIGGFVAVIRPKQKSAFQRHFTMNQDALRILAKELTGEQFKVLMLMLADLDYENFIQIAQADIAETLGMQKTNVSRAVRALLDVGVIFEGPKVGRSKTYRLNEQFGWKGTVTNHKKALKNGFSVIQGGRI
;
A
#
# COMPACT_ATOMS: atom_id res chain seq x y z
N MET A 1 23.30 -27.16 42.97
CA MET A 1 23.46 -25.71 43.22
C MET A 1 22.33 -24.98 42.50
N SER A 2 21.35 -24.51 43.26
CA SER A 2 20.23 -23.71 42.77
C SER A 2 20.74 -22.34 42.32
N LYS A 3 20.42 -21.92 41.09
CA LYS A 3 20.71 -20.55 40.64
C LYS A 3 19.69 -19.62 41.28
N ASP A 4 20.17 -18.67 42.08
CA ASP A 4 19.34 -17.59 42.61
C ASP A 4 18.71 -16.82 41.45
N VAL A 5 17.38 -16.78 41.42
CA VAL A 5 16.60 -16.02 40.44
C VAL A 5 16.32 -14.65 41.04
N GLU A 6 17.06 -13.64 40.60
CA GLU A 6 16.76 -12.24 40.93
C GLU A 6 15.38 -11.86 40.35
N ARG A 7 14.41 -11.59 41.24
CA ARG A 7 13.07 -11.12 40.87
C ARG A 7 12.99 -9.61 41.09
N ILE A 8 12.90 -8.86 40.01
CA ILE A 8 12.65 -7.41 40.05
C ILE A 8 11.16 -7.20 40.30
N THR A 9 10.82 -6.50 41.39
CA THR A 9 9.44 -6.20 41.80
C THR A 9 9.29 -4.70 41.98
N GLN A 10 8.14 -4.13 41.61
CA GLN A 10 7.88 -2.70 41.74
C GLN A 10 7.26 -2.41 43.11
N ILE A 11 7.85 -1.46 43.84
CA ILE A 11 7.37 -1.01 45.15
C ILE A 11 6.86 0.42 44.99
N ASN A 12 5.69 0.73 45.53
CA ASN A 12 5.17 2.10 45.54
C ASN A 12 5.85 2.96 46.61
N ASP A 13 5.60 4.27 46.59
CA ASP A 13 6.19 5.21 47.54
C ASP A 13 5.82 4.93 49.02
N GLN A 14 4.86 4.03 49.27
CA GLN A 14 4.37 3.60 50.57
C GLN A 14 4.94 2.23 51.02
N GLY A 15 5.82 1.62 50.22
CA GLY A 15 6.46 0.34 50.56
C GLY A 15 5.62 -0.91 50.24
N GLU A 16 4.49 -0.76 49.57
CA GLU A 16 3.65 -1.90 49.17
C GLU A 16 4.13 -2.50 47.84
N ILE A 17 4.12 -3.83 47.78
CA ILE A 17 4.44 -4.59 46.57
C ILE A 17 3.24 -4.51 45.65
N ILE A 18 3.31 -3.64 44.63
CA ILE A 18 2.31 -3.65 43.56
C ILE A 18 2.60 -4.86 42.69
N GLY A 19 1.60 -5.72 42.48
CA GLY A 19 1.68 -6.84 41.55
C GLY A 19 2.05 -6.35 40.15
N GLY A 20 3.33 -6.49 39.79
CA GLY A 20 3.82 -6.14 38.46
C GLY A 20 3.20 -7.06 37.43
N PHE A 21 2.60 -6.49 36.39
CA PHE A 21 2.22 -7.27 35.21
C PHE A 21 3.43 -7.39 34.28
N VAL A 22 3.73 -8.60 33.82
CA VAL A 22 4.80 -8.83 32.84
C VAL A 22 4.28 -8.40 31.46
N ALA A 23 4.67 -7.22 31.00
CA ALA A 23 4.41 -6.80 29.63
C ALA A 23 5.36 -7.52 28.66
N VAL A 24 4.88 -8.59 28.00
CA VAL A 24 5.65 -9.22 26.92
C VAL A 24 5.53 -8.36 25.66
N ILE A 25 6.54 -7.53 25.41
CA ILE A 25 6.63 -6.75 24.16
C ILE A 25 7.03 -7.72 23.04
N ARG A 26 6.04 -8.24 22.31
CA ARG A 26 6.28 -8.99 21.07
C ARG A 26 6.79 -7.99 20.01
N PRO A 27 7.94 -8.24 19.37
CA PRO A 27 8.35 -7.41 18.24
C PRO A 27 7.28 -7.48 17.14
N LYS A 28 7.06 -6.34 16.45
CA LYS A 28 6.12 -6.28 15.33
C LYS A 28 6.48 -7.36 14.32
N GLN A 29 5.54 -8.25 14.07
CA GLN A 29 5.70 -9.31 13.08
C GLN A 29 5.88 -8.66 11.70
N LYS A 30 6.96 -9.01 11.03
CA LYS A 30 7.21 -8.61 9.64
C LYS A 30 6.65 -9.69 8.73
N SER A 31 6.10 -9.29 7.59
CA SER A 31 5.69 -10.24 6.56
C SER A 31 6.90 -11.07 6.12
N ALA A 32 6.69 -12.37 5.87
CA ALA A 32 7.70 -13.24 5.28
C ALA A 32 7.97 -12.91 3.79
N PHE A 33 7.04 -12.22 3.13
CA PHE A 33 7.23 -11.79 1.75
C PHE A 33 8.17 -10.58 1.65
N GLN A 34 9.21 -10.69 0.82
CA GLN A 34 10.18 -9.61 0.62
C GLN A 34 9.56 -8.36 -0.04
N ARG A 35 8.76 -8.55 -1.09
CA ARG A 35 8.00 -7.50 -1.79
C ARG A 35 6.51 -7.81 -1.66
N HIS A 36 5.80 -7.02 -0.89
CA HIS A 36 4.36 -7.18 -0.69
C HIS A 36 3.68 -5.84 -0.47
N PHE A 37 2.35 -5.86 -0.56
CA PHE A 37 1.45 -4.79 -0.17
C PHE A 37 0.16 -5.41 0.37
N THR A 38 -0.69 -4.61 1.01
CA THR A 38 -2.00 -5.03 1.49
C THR A 38 -3.06 -4.62 0.49
N MET A 39 -3.98 -5.53 0.16
CA MET A 39 -5.09 -5.27 -0.77
C MET A 39 -6.42 -5.29 -0.01
N ASN A 40 -7.31 -4.36 -0.34
CA ASN A 40 -8.68 -4.35 0.14
C ASN A 40 -9.51 -5.39 -0.62
N GLN A 41 -10.16 -6.31 0.10
CA GLN A 41 -10.94 -7.38 -0.50
C GLN A 41 -12.21 -6.86 -1.22
N ASP A 42 -12.83 -5.80 -0.73
CA ASP A 42 -13.98 -5.20 -1.40
C ASP A 42 -13.57 -4.50 -2.70
N ALA A 43 -12.37 -3.92 -2.72
CA ALA A 43 -11.80 -3.36 -3.94
C ALA A 43 -11.57 -4.45 -5.01
N LEU A 44 -11.15 -5.66 -4.63
CA LEU A 44 -11.05 -6.78 -5.58
C LEU A 44 -12.39 -7.12 -6.23
N ARG A 45 -13.52 -6.97 -5.52
CA ARG A 45 -14.87 -7.18 -6.09
C ARG A 45 -15.21 -6.12 -7.13
N ILE A 46 -14.81 -4.87 -6.91
CA ILE A 46 -14.98 -3.77 -7.87
C ILE A 46 -14.15 -4.07 -9.12
N LEU A 47 -12.86 -4.37 -8.95
CA LEU A 47 -11.96 -4.68 -10.05
C LEU A 47 -12.44 -5.85 -10.90
N ALA A 48 -13.00 -6.89 -10.28
CA ALA A 48 -13.51 -8.06 -10.99
C ALA A 48 -14.75 -7.75 -11.86
N LYS A 49 -15.52 -6.71 -11.54
CA LYS A 49 -16.71 -6.31 -12.29
C LYS A 49 -16.40 -5.29 -13.39
N GLU A 50 -15.56 -4.32 -13.08
CA GLU A 50 -15.31 -3.17 -13.95
C GLU A 50 -14.23 -3.42 -15.00
N LEU A 51 -13.27 -4.33 -14.72
CA LEU A 51 -12.12 -4.52 -15.60
C LEU A 51 -12.24 -5.74 -16.51
N THR A 52 -11.80 -5.57 -17.75
CA THR A 52 -11.56 -6.69 -18.68
C THR A 52 -10.29 -7.45 -18.32
N GLY A 53 -10.12 -8.65 -18.89
CA GLY A 53 -8.92 -9.46 -18.66
C GLY A 53 -7.61 -8.77 -19.07
N GLU A 54 -7.61 -7.99 -20.16
CA GLU A 54 -6.42 -7.22 -20.58
C GLU A 54 -6.12 -6.08 -19.59
N GLN A 55 -7.15 -5.35 -19.17
CA GLN A 55 -7.01 -4.28 -18.18
C GLN A 55 -6.50 -4.81 -16.84
N PHE A 56 -7.00 -5.97 -16.42
CA PHE A 56 -6.58 -6.64 -15.21
C PHE A 56 -5.10 -7.08 -15.28
N LYS A 57 -4.64 -7.61 -16.42
CA LYS A 57 -3.22 -7.94 -16.63
C LYS A 57 -2.32 -6.71 -16.50
N VAL A 58 -2.73 -5.59 -17.10
CA VAL A 58 -2.01 -4.31 -16.98
C VAL A 58 -1.94 -3.87 -15.51
N LEU A 59 -3.06 -3.91 -14.78
CA LEU A 59 -3.09 -3.59 -13.36
C LEU A 59 -2.15 -4.48 -12.54
N MET A 60 -2.18 -5.81 -12.76
CA MET A 60 -1.32 -6.75 -12.04
C MET A 60 0.16 -6.44 -12.25
N LEU A 61 0.56 -6.10 -13.49
CA LEU A 61 1.95 -5.71 -13.75
C LEU A 61 2.32 -4.39 -13.07
N MET A 62 1.44 -3.38 -13.11
CA MET A 62 1.65 -2.12 -12.40
C MET A 62 1.80 -2.33 -10.88
N LEU A 63 1.03 -3.26 -10.29
CA LEU A 63 1.11 -3.60 -8.87
C LEU A 63 2.38 -4.38 -8.52
N ALA A 64 2.96 -5.12 -9.46
CA ALA A 64 4.24 -5.80 -9.25
C ALA A 64 5.39 -4.79 -8.98
N ASP A 65 5.32 -3.61 -9.60
CA ASP A 65 6.26 -2.50 -9.46
C ASP A 65 5.76 -1.39 -8.51
N LEU A 66 4.78 -1.72 -7.66
CA LEU A 66 4.34 -0.82 -6.59
C LEU A 66 5.48 -0.60 -5.59
N ASP A 67 5.77 0.66 -5.30
CA ASP A 67 6.72 1.10 -4.29
C ASP A 67 6.00 1.65 -3.03
N TYR A 68 6.78 2.00 -2.00
CA TYR A 68 6.28 2.60 -0.77
C TYR A 68 5.44 3.86 -1.05
N GLU A 69 4.44 4.09 -0.18
CA GLU A 69 3.46 5.17 -0.31
C GLU A 69 2.65 5.11 -1.63
N ASN A 70 2.51 3.89 -2.16
CA ASN A 70 1.71 3.54 -3.34
C ASN A 70 2.22 4.10 -4.68
N PHE A 71 3.46 4.57 -4.78
CA PHE A 71 3.99 5.05 -6.05
C PHE A 71 4.21 3.90 -7.04
N ILE A 72 3.90 4.16 -8.31
CA ILE A 72 4.12 3.23 -9.42
C ILE A 72 4.88 3.99 -10.51
N GLN A 73 6.09 3.51 -10.81
CA GLN A 73 6.95 4.06 -11.84
C GLN A 73 7.28 2.98 -12.87
N ILE A 74 6.44 2.87 -13.90
CA ILE A 74 6.64 1.95 -15.02
C ILE A 74 6.20 2.64 -16.32
N ALA A 75 6.98 2.51 -17.39
CA ALA A 75 6.58 3.06 -18.67
C ALA A 75 5.54 2.16 -19.35
N GLN A 76 4.55 2.76 -20.02
CA GLN A 76 3.57 1.98 -20.79
C GLN A 76 4.21 1.17 -21.92
N ALA A 77 5.40 1.59 -22.41
CA ALA A 77 6.18 0.82 -23.37
C ALA A 77 6.67 -0.51 -22.77
N ASP A 78 7.18 -0.47 -21.54
CA ASP A 78 7.67 -1.65 -20.82
C ASP A 78 6.52 -2.60 -20.47
N ILE A 79 5.34 -2.06 -20.14
CA ILE A 79 4.11 -2.85 -19.96
C ILE A 79 3.74 -3.56 -21.27
N ALA A 80 3.77 -2.83 -22.39
CA ALA A 80 3.42 -3.39 -23.70
C ALA A 80 4.37 -4.53 -24.10
N GLU A 81 5.67 -4.34 -23.88
CA GLU A 81 6.69 -5.36 -24.12
C GLU A 81 6.50 -6.58 -23.22
N THR A 82 6.38 -6.37 -21.91
CA THR A 82 6.25 -7.45 -20.91
C THR A 82 5.02 -8.31 -21.14
N LEU A 83 3.90 -7.69 -21.54
CA LEU A 83 2.63 -8.38 -21.73
C LEU A 83 2.38 -8.82 -23.19
N GLY A 84 3.29 -8.51 -24.11
CA GLY A 84 3.10 -8.75 -25.55
C GLY A 84 1.88 -8.02 -26.13
N MET A 85 1.54 -6.84 -25.59
CA MET A 85 0.37 -6.06 -25.99
C MET A 85 0.72 -4.93 -26.94
N GLN A 86 -0.23 -4.53 -27.79
CA GLN A 86 -0.09 -3.28 -28.54
C GLN A 86 -0.10 -2.08 -27.60
N LYS A 87 0.73 -1.07 -27.87
CA LYS A 87 0.81 0.17 -27.06
C LYS A 87 -0.55 0.87 -26.91
N THR A 88 -1.40 0.80 -27.93
CA THR A 88 -2.77 1.35 -27.91
C THR A 88 -3.69 0.58 -26.95
N ASN A 89 -3.51 -0.74 -26.79
CA ASN A 89 -4.26 -1.53 -25.81
C ASN A 89 -3.82 -1.17 -24.39
N VAL A 90 -2.51 -1.05 -24.15
CA VAL A 90 -1.99 -0.61 -22.85
C VAL A 90 -2.48 0.79 -22.50
N SER A 91 -2.44 1.74 -23.45
CA SER A 91 -2.91 3.11 -23.20
C SER A 91 -4.40 3.15 -22.85
N ARG A 92 -5.24 2.36 -23.56
CA ARG A 92 -6.66 2.21 -23.24
C ARG A 92 -6.89 1.54 -21.90
N ALA A 93 -6.09 0.52 -21.57
CA ALA A 93 -6.17 -0.15 -20.29
C ALA A 93 -5.85 0.79 -19.13
N VAL A 94 -4.74 1.54 -19.21
CA VAL A 94 -4.36 2.52 -18.19
C VAL A 94 -5.44 3.60 -18.02
N ARG A 95 -6.06 4.05 -19.12
CA ARG A 95 -7.22 4.96 -19.05
C ARG A 95 -8.38 4.34 -18.27
N ALA A 96 -8.77 3.10 -18.57
CA ALA A 96 -9.82 2.42 -17.81
C ALA A 96 -9.48 2.28 -16.32
N LEU A 97 -8.21 2.06 -15.97
CA LEU A 97 -7.76 2.01 -14.55
C LEU A 97 -7.89 3.38 -13.86
N LEU A 98 -7.60 4.48 -14.58
CA LEU A 98 -7.82 5.83 -14.08
C LEU A 98 -9.31 6.13 -13.92
N ASP A 99 -10.14 5.72 -14.88
CA ASP A 99 -11.58 5.94 -14.87
C ASP A 99 -12.28 5.19 -13.72
N VAL A 100 -11.85 3.95 -13.44
CA VAL A 100 -12.29 3.17 -12.26
C VAL A 100 -11.78 3.80 -10.95
N GLY A 101 -10.74 4.63 -11.02
CA GLY A 101 -10.13 5.26 -9.85
C GLY A 101 -9.27 4.31 -9.01
N VAL A 102 -8.84 3.17 -9.57
CA VAL A 102 -7.88 2.27 -8.88
C VAL A 102 -6.48 2.88 -8.83
N ILE A 103 -6.13 3.71 -9.81
CA ILE A 103 -4.88 4.47 -9.82
C ILE A 103 -5.15 5.95 -10.09
N PHE A 104 -4.24 6.80 -9.64
CA PHE A 104 -4.20 8.22 -9.97
C PHE A 104 -2.97 8.53 -10.81
N GLU A 105 -3.10 9.45 -11.76
CA GLU A 105 -1.95 9.97 -12.51
C GLU A 105 -1.18 10.96 -11.63
N GLY A 106 0.12 10.74 -11.49
CA GLY A 106 1.04 11.61 -10.79
C GLY A 106 1.71 12.63 -11.74
N PRO A 107 2.61 13.48 -11.21
CA PRO A 107 3.36 14.42 -12.03
C PRO A 107 4.22 13.68 -13.06
N LYS A 108 4.38 14.29 -14.23
CA LYS A 108 5.27 13.75 -15.27
C LYS A 108 6.72 13.91 -14.83
N VAL A 109 7.47 12.81 -14.80
CA VAL A 109 8.91 12.81 -14.51
C VAL A 109 9.65 12.51 -15.80
N GLY A 110 10.33 13.53 -16.34
CA GLY A 110 10.95 13.47 -17.66
C GLY A 110 9.94 13.21 -18.76
N ARG A 111 10.07 12.08 -19.48
CA ARG A 111 9.16 11.69 -20.56
C ARG A 111 8.04 10.75 -20.10
N SER A 112 8.12 10.20 -18.90
CA SER A 112 7.21 9.15 -18.41
C SER A 112 6.17 9.72 -17.45
N LYS A 113 4.96 9.19 -17.55
CA LYS A 113 3.91 9.41 -16.54
C LYS A 113 4.24 8.59 -15.29
N THR A 114 3.94 9.13 -14.13
CA THR A 114 3.96 8.38 -12.88
C THR A 114 2.54 8.09 -12.45
N TYR A 115 2.33 7.03 -11.67
CA TYR A 115 1.01 6.68 -11.15
C TYR A 115 1.09 6.43 -9.65
N ARG A 116 -0.07 6.43 -9.00
CA ARG A 116 -0.20 6.07 -7.60
C ARG A 116 -1.41 5.16 -7.41
N LEU A 117 -1.25 4.05 -6.70
CA LEU A 117 -2.37 3.20 -6.31
C LEU A 117 -3.28 3.95 -5.31
N ASN A 118 -4.59 3.91 -5.54
CA ASN A 118 -5.56 4.44 -4.61
C ASN A 118 -5.49 3.70 -3.27
N GLU A 119 -5.36 4.44 -2.17
CA GLU A 119 -5.19 3.92 -0.81
C GLU A 119 -6.40 3.14 -0.29
N GLN A 120 -7.57 3.33 -0.89
CA GLN A 120 -8.77 2.55 -0.62
C GLN A 120 -8.72 1.17 -1.27
N PHE A 121 -7.97 1.02 -2.37
CA PHE A 121 -7.81 -0.24 -3.09
C PHE A 121 -6.69 -1.09 -2.48
N GLY A 122 -5.54 -0.48 -2.18
CA GLY A 122 -4.45 -1.17 -1.51
C GLY A 122 -3.42 -0.22 -0.92
N TRP A 123 -2.52 -0.77 -0.12
CA TRP A 123 -1.48 0.00 0.56
C TRP A 123 -0.15 -0.73 0.62
N LYS A 124 0.90 -0.06 0.15
CA LYS A 124 2.29 -0.42 0.39
C LYS A 124 2.98 0.64 1.22
N GLY A 125 3.25 0.33 2.47
CA GLY A 125 3.92 1.26 3.38
C GLY A 125 3.65 0.93 4.84
N THR A 126 3.86 1.92 5.72
CA THR A 126 3.58 1.73 7.14
C THR A 126 2.10 1.92 7.46
N VAL A 127 1.59 1.24 8.49
CA VAL A 127 0.19 1.39 8.95
C VAL A 127 -0.10 2.84 9.37
N THR A 128 0.87 3.51 9.98
CA THR A 128 0.72 4.92 10.38
C THR A 128 0.53 5.82 9.16
N ASN A 129 1.30 5.60 8.11
CA ASN A 129 1.16 6.36 6.87
C ASN A 129 -0.12 6.02 6.12
N HIS A 130 -0.56 4.75 6.13
CA HIS A 130 -1.86 4.38 5.55
C HIS A 130 -3.01 5.18 6.17
N LYS A 131 -3.04 5.28 7.50
CA LYS A 131 -4.05 6.06 8.22
C LYS A 131 -4.02 7.54 7.83
N LYS A 132 -2.83 8.12 7.62
CA LYS A 132 -2.68 9.50 7.15
C LYS A 132 -3.17 9.63 5.70
N ALA A 133 -2.80 8.70 4.84
CA ALA A 133 -3.14 8.74 3.43
C ALA A 133 -4.65 8.55 3.21
N LEU A 134 -5.31 7.68 3.97
CA LEU A 134 -6.78 7.55 3.96
C LEU A 134 -7.48 8.83 4.41
N LYS A 135 -6.95 9.55 5.40
CA LYS A 135 -7.49 10.85 5.84
C LYS A 135 -7.29 11.94 4.78
N ASN A 136 -6.10 11.99 4.18
CA ASN A 136 -5.74 12.98 3.17
C ASN A 136 -6.35 12.68 1.79
N GLY A 137 -6.70 11.43 1.49
CA GLY A 137 -7.43 11.06 0.27
C GLY A 137 -8.82 11.72 0.19
N PHE A 138 -9.38 12.17 1.32
CA PHE A 138 -10.61 12.97 1.38
C PHE A 138 -10.38 14.47 1.12
N SER A 139 -9.13 14.96 1.09
CA SER A 139 -8.86 16.31 0.60
C SER A 139 -8.84 16.28 -0.92
N VAL A 140 -10.04 16.38 -1.51
CA VAL A 140 -10.24 16.83 -2.88
C VAL A 140 -9.29 18.00 -3.11
N ILE A 141 -8.37 17.86 -4.07
CA ILE A 141 -7.57 18.96 -4.57
C ILE A 141 -8.54 19.86 -5.34
N GLN A 142 -9.22 20.73 -4.61
CA GLN A 142 -9.92 21.88 -5.15
C GLN A 142 -8.83 22.87 -5.57
N GLY A 143 -8.37 22.77 -6.81
CA GLY A 143 -7.26 23.60 -7.28
C GLY A 143 -6.96 23.46 -8.76
N GLY A 144 -7.91 23.87 -9.62
CA GLY A 144 -7.70 23.98 -11.06
C GLY A 144 -8.95 24.32 -11.88
N ARG A 145 -9.67 25.40 -11.54
CA ARG A 145 -10.33 26.26 -12.55
C ARG A 145 -9.25 27.27 -12.95
N ILE A 146 -8.91 27.49 -14.22
CA ILE A 146 -9.66 28.10 -15.33
C ILE A 146 -9.15 27.50 -16.65
#